data_AF-A0A7V3YLN0-F1
#
_entry.id   AF-A0A7V3YLN0-F1
#
_cell.length_a   1.000
_cell.length_b   1.000
_cell.length_c   1.000
_cell.angle_alpha   90.00
_cell.angle_beta   90.00
_cell.angle_gamma   90.00
#
_symmetry.space_group_name_H-M   'P 1'
#
loop_
_entity.id
_entity.type
_entity.pdbx_description
1 polymer ?
#
loop_
_entity_poly.entity_id
_entity_poly.type
_entity_poly.pdbx_seq_one_letter_code
_entity_poly.pdbx_strand_id
1 'polypeptide(L)'
;MVMTVEEKVELAQKIFQRLQKQVQRRGSSKFSSEWSKWSVYASRRGFTRALAMARVLRDSPSLRDEPRGQYRIIAQVAEALRKELEPLAPSDLADVLGYVRWMLVAEKL
;
A
#
# COMPACT_ATOMS: atom_id res chain seq x y z
N MET A 1 -19.29 10.33 -0.33
CA MET A 1 -19.91 9.63 0.81
C MET A 1 -18.78 9.04 1.61
N VAL A 2 -18.73 9.29 2.90
CA VAL A 2 -17.66 8.80 3.79
C VAL A 2 -17.92 7.31 4.04
N MET A 3 -16.91 6.48 3.87
CA MET A 3 -17.02 5.04 4.14
C MET A 3 -17.28 4.76 5.63
N THR A 4 -18.02 3.71 5.95
CA THR A 4 -18.12 3.21 7.32
C THR A 4 -16.80 2.60 7.79
N VAL A 5 -16.65 2.39 9.10
CA VAL A 5 -15.46 1.72 9.65
C VAL A 5 -15.35 0.29 9.10
N GLU A 6 -16.47 -0.42 9.02
CA GLU A 6 -16.55 -1.79 8.52
C GLU A 6 -16.11 -1.88 7.06
N GLU A 7 -16.60 -0.98 6.19
CA GLU A 7 -16.20 -0.91 4.78
C GLU A 7 -14.69 -0.63 4.63
N LYS A 8 -14.15 0.27 5.47
CA LYS A 8 -12.71 0.58 5.47
C LYS A 8 -11.88 -0.62 5.88
N VAL A 9 -12.30 -1.35 6.91
CA VAL A 9 -11.62 -2.55 7.40
C VAL A 9 -11.69 -3.68 6.37
N GLU A 10 -12.83 -3.88 5.73
CA GLU A 10 -13.00 -4.89 4.68
C GLU A 10 -12.09 -4.62 3.47
N LEU A 11 -12.05 -3.36 3.01
CA LEU A 11 -11.15 -2.96 1.94
C LEU A 11 -9.68 -3.12 2.35
N ALA A 12 -9.33 -2.72 3.58
CA ALA A 12 -7.99 -2.92 4.12
C ALA A 12 -7.59 -4.40 4.16
N GLN A 13 -8.50 -5.29 4.56
CA GLN A 13 -8.26 -6.72 4.62
C GLN A 13 -8.05 -7.31 3.22
N LYS A 14 -8.83 -6.88 2.23
CA LYS A 14 -8.64 -7.26 0.82
C LYS A 14 -7.27 -6.82 0.28
N ILE A 15 -6.82 -5.60 0.60
CA ILE A 15 -5.49 -5.11 0.25
C ILE A 15 -4.42 -5.97 0.93
N PHE A 16 -4.55 -6.17 2.24
CA PHE A 16 -3.59 -6.93 3.04
C PHE A 16 -3.42 -8.36 2.52
N GLN A 17 -4.49 -9.08 2.22
CA GLN A 17 -4.43 -10.44 1.67
C GLN A 17 -3.68 -10.49 0.33
N ARG A 18 -3.83 -9.47 -0.52
CA ARG A 18 -3.07 -9.36 -1.77
C ARG A 18 -1.59 -9.08 -1.51
N LEU A 19 -1.27 -8.20 -0.56
CA LEU A 19 0.10 -7.89 -0.16
C LEU A 19 0.79 -9.11 0.45
N GLN A 20 0.18 -9.77 1.43
CA GLN A 20 0.74 -10.93 2.12
C GLN A 20 1.15 -12.02 1.13
N LYS A 21 0.28 -12.33 0.15
CA LYS A 21 0.59 -13.29 -0.92
C LYS A 21 1.83 -12.91 -1.75
N GLN A 22 2.07 -11.62 -1.97
CA GLN A 22 3.22 -11.14 -2.74
C GLN A 22 4.50 -11.03 -1.89
N VAL A 23 4.37 -10.59 -0.63
CA VAL A 23 5.49 -10.40 0.30
C VAL A 23 6.08 -11.75 0.72
N GLN A 24 5.24 -12.74 1.06
CA GLN A 24 5.70 -14.09 1.43
C GLN A 24 6.48 -14.77 0.30
N ARG A 25 6.06 -14.56 -0.96
CA ARG A 25 6.79 -15.08 -2.14
C ARG A 25 8.19 -14.48 -2.32
N ARG A 26 8.43 -13.28 -1.80
CA ARG A 26 9.69 -12.53 -1.96
C ARG A 26 10.59 -12.54 -0.72
N GLY A 27 10.13 -13.04 0.42
CA GLY A 27 10.94 -13.14 1.65
C GLY A 27 11.39 -11.79 2.21
N SER A 28 10.54 -10.75 2.15
CA SER A 28 10.88 -9.41 2.62
C SER A 28 10.55 -9.24 4.11
N SER A 29 11.53 -8.88 4.94
CA SER A 29 11.40 -8.75 6.41
C SER A 29 11.04 -7.34 6.89
N LYS A 30 10.94 -6.36 5.98
CA LYS A 30 10.73 -4.94 6.31
C LYS A 30 9.68 -4.24 5.43
N PHE A 31 8.73 -5.00 4.86
CA PHE A 31 7.74 -4.45 3.93
C PHE A 31 6.86 -3.37 4.58
N SER A 32 6.48 -3.55 5.86
CA SER A 32 5.73 -2.53 6.63
C SER A 32 6.39 -1.15 6.66
N SER A 33 7.73 -1.06 6.55
CA SER A 33 8.44 0.23 6.53
C SER A 33 8.19 1.00 5.23
N GLU A 34 8.38 0.36 4.06
CA GLU A 34 8.12 1.01 2.77
C GLU A 34 6.62 1.24 2.55
N TRP A 35 5.76 0.33 3.04
CA TRP A 35 4.32 0.58 3.08
C TRP A 35 3.99 1.85 3.87
N SER A 36 4.59 2.03 5.04
CA SER A 36 4.35 3.22 5.89
C SER A 36 4.79 4.52 5.20
N LYS A 37 5.93 4.51 4.51
CA LYS A 37 6.40 5.69 3.76
C LYS A 37 5.44 6.03 2.62
N TRP A 38 5.04 5.01 1.86
CA TRP A 38 4.13 5.16 0.73
C TRP A 38 2.74 5.60 1.17
N SER A 39 2.19 5.03 2.25
CA SER A 39 0.87 5.38 2.76
C SER A 39 0.80 6.81 3.27
N VAL A 40 1.83 7.27 4.01
CA VAL A 40 1.92 8.68 4.43
C VAL A 40 1.94 9.62 3.23
N TYR A 41 2.68 9.27 2.17
CA TYR A 41 2.65 10.05 0.93
C TYR A 41 1.27 10.06 0.28
N ALA A 42 0.61 8.90 0.21
CA ALA A 42 -0.74 8.76 -0.34
C ALA A 42 -1.78 9.58 0.43
N SER A 43 -1.78 9.55 1.76
CA SER A 43 -2.69 10.34 2.59
C SER A 43 -2.52 11.85 2.37
N ARG A 44 -1.31 12.32 2.07
CA ARG A 44 -1.01 13.76 1.89
C ARG A 44 -1.19 14.25 0.46
N ARG A 45 -1.00 13.36 -0.53
CA ARG A 45 -0.91 13.74 -1.95
C ARG A 45 -1.99 13.10 -2.83
N GLY A 46 -2.80 12.21 -2.27
CA GLY A 46 -3.81 11.44 -2.98
C GLY A 46 -3.24 10.19 -3.65
N PHE A 47 -4.14 9.22 -3.89
CA PHE A 47 -3.80 7.92 -4.43
C PHE A 47 -3.09 7.99 -5.79
N THR A 48 -3.58 8.80 -6.74
CA THR A 48 -3.02 8.88 -8.10
C THR A 48 -1.54 9.28 -8.09
N ARG A 49 -1.17 10.25 -7.25
CA ARG A 49 0.24 10.66 -7.10
C ARG A 49 1.08 9.58 -6.43
N ALA A 50 0.53 8.90 -5.43
CA ALA A 50 1.23 7.81 -4.75
C ALA A 50 1.47 6.60 -5.66
N LEU A 51 0.51 6.27 -6.53
CA LEU A 51 0.66 5.22 -7.54
C LEU A 51 1.75 5.60 -8.55
N ALA A 52 1.77 6.85 -9.02
CA ALA A 52 2.85 7.34 -9.88
C ALA A 52 4.22 7.24 -9.20
N MET A 53 4.31 7.63 -7.92
CA MET A 53 5.54 7.47 -7.12
C MET A 53 5.98 6.00 -7.04
N ALA A 54 5.07 5.07 -6.72
CA ALA A 54 5.41 3.65 -6.65
C ALA A 54 5.88 3.09 -8.01
N ARG A 55 5.28 3.53 -9.12
CA ARG A 55 5.71 3.17 -10.47
C ARG A 55 7.11 3.68 -10.81
N VAL A 56 7.48 4.87 -10.35
CA VAL A 56 8.85 5.39 -10.54
C VAL A 56 9.84 4.60 -9.68
N LEU A 57 9.50 4.36 -8.40
CA LEU A 57 10.41 3.72 -7.46
C LEU A 57 10.64 2.24 -7.73
N ARG A 58 9.66 1.51 -8.30
CA ARG A 58 9.83 0.09 -8.63
C ARG A 58 10.93 -0.18 -9.68
N ASP A 59 11.26 0.84 -10.48
CA ASP A 59 12.21 0.76 -11.60
C ASP A 59 13.44 1.68 -11.37
N SER A 60 13.53 2.33 -10.21
CA SER A 60 14.60 3.30 -9.93
C SER A 60 15.96 2.62 -9.78
N PRO A 61 17.00 3.05 -10.53
CA PRO A 61 18.36 2.55 -10.34
C PRO A 61 19.01 3.05 -9.05
N SER A 62 18.48 4.13 -8.46
CA SER A 62 18.98 4.73 -7.22
C SER A 62 18.49 4.02 -5.95
N LEU A 63 17.52 3.11 -6.06
CA LEU A 63 17.06 2.29 -4.95
C LEU A 63 17.81 0.95 -4.91
N ARG A 64 18.16 0.53 -3.68
CA ARG A 64 18.66 -0.82 -3.40
C ARG A 64 17.60 -1.86 -3.80
N ASP A 65 18.05 -3.09 -4.05
CA ASP A 65 17.21 -4.18 -4.55
C ASP A 65 15.98 -4.46 -3.68
N GLU A 66 16.13 -4.46 -2.37
CA GLU A 66 15.02 -4.76 -1.45
C GLU A 66 13.92 -3.68 -1.51
N PRO A 67 14.16 -2.38 -1.21
CA PRO A 67 13.14 -1.34 -1.35
C PRO A 67 12.52 -1.28 -2.75
N ARG A 68 13.35 -1.43 -3.80
CA ARG A 68 12.86 -1.47 -5.19
C ARG A 68 11.89 -2.64 -5.41
N GLY A 69 12.22 -3.82 -4.88
CA GLY A 69 11.35 -4.99 -4.90
C GLY A 69 10.04 -4.77 -4.14
N GLN A 70 10.08 -4.06 -3.01
CA GLN A 70 8.89 -3.72 -2.23
C GLN A 70 8.01 -2.71 -2.97
N TYR A 71 8.57 -1.66 -3.60
CA TYR A 71 7.80 -0.73 -4.45
C TYR A 71 7.20 -1.41 -5.67
N ARG A 72 7.82 -2.47 -6.21
CA ARG A 72 7.20 -3.30 -7.26
C ARG A 72 5.92 -3.97 -6.77
N ILE A 73 5.93 -4.53 -5.56
CA ILE A 73 4.74 -5.12 -4.93
C ILE A 73 3.68 -4.05 -4.68
N ILE A 74 4.06 -2.91 -4.09
CA ILE A 74 3.15 -1.79 -3.81
C ILE A 74 2.50 -1.31 -5.11
N ALA A 75 3.28 -1.05 -6.16
CA ALA A 75 2.76 -0.60 -7.45
C ALA A 75 1.78 -1.62 -8.06
N GLN A 76 2.12 -2.91 -8.02
CA GLN A 76 1.25 -3.97 -8.55
C GLN A 76 -0.09 -4.06 -7.80
N VAL A 77 -0.07 -4.05 -6.47
CA VAL A 77 -1.29 -4.15 -5.66
C VAL A 77 -2.12 -2.88 -5.76
N ALA A 78 -1.50 -1.71 -5.70
CA ALA A 78 -2.17 -0.43 -5.86
C ALA A 78 -2.85 -0.32 -7.23
N GLU A 79 -2.17 -0.71 -8.32
CA GLU A 79 -2.75 -0.72 -9.66
C GLU A 79 -3.99 -1.60 -9.73
N ALA A 80 -3.91 -2.81 -9.19
CA ALA A 80 -4.99 -3.79 -9.24
C ALA A 80 -6.22 -3.39 -8.41
N LEU A 81 -6.09 -2.40 -7.51
CA LEU A 81 -7.14 -1.87 -6.66
C LEU A 81 -7.44 -0.39 -6.96
N ARG A 82 -6.93 0.13 -8.08
CA ARG A 82 -7.06 1.53 -8.47
C ARG A 82 -8.52 2.00 -8.47
N LYS A 83 -9.43 1.21 -9.05
CA LYS A 83 -10.86 1.54 -9.13
C LYS A 83 -11.53 1.72 -7.76
N GLU A 84 -10.96 1.09 -6.73
CA GLU A 84 -11.48 1.12 -5.36
C GLU A 84 -10.82 2.23 -4.54
N LEU A 85 -9.52 2.49 -4.77
CA LEU A 85 -8.72 3.43 -3.98
C LEU A 85 -8.69 4.87 -4.52
N GLU A 86 -8.75 5.05 -5.84
CA GLU A 86 -8.73 6.37 -6.47
C GLU A 86 -9.93 7.28 -6.11
N PRO A 87 -11.18 6.78 -6.01
CA PRO A 87 -12.31 7.64 -5.67
C PRO A 87 -12.44 7.96 -4.17
N LEU A 88 -11.59 7.39 -3.31
CA LEU A 88 -11.70 7.60 -1.87
C LEU A 88 -11.39 9.03 -1.47
N ALA A 89 -12.13 9.54 -0.49
CA ALA A 89 -11.77 10.77 0.19
C ALA A 89 -10.40 10.62 0.88
N PRO A 90 -9.61 11.70 1.03
CA PRO A 90 -8.28 11.61 1.64
C PRO A 90 -8.27 10.99 3.05
N SER A 91 -9.30 11.25 3.86
CA SER A 91 -9.46 10.64 5.19
C SER A 91 -9.68 9.13 5.11
N ASP A 92 -10.57 8.69 4.22
CA ASP A 92 -10.90 7.27 4.06
C ASP A 92 -9.71 6.49 3.49
N LEU A 93 -9.00 7.09 2.53
CA LEU A 93 -7.75 6.54 2.02
C LEU A 93 -6.72 6.39 3.14
N ALA A 94 -6.56 7.41 4.00
CA ALA A 94 -5.60 7.35 5.10
C ALA A 94 -5.94 6.24 6.10
N ASP A 95 -7.22 6.10 6.47
CA ASP A 95 -7.69 5.06 7.39
C ASP A 95 -7.46 3.66 6.82
N VAL A 96 -7.89 3.42 5.58
CA VAL A 96 -7.73 2.12 4.89
C VAL A 96 -6.25 1.73 4.84
N LEU A 97 -5.37 2.63 4.40
CA LEU A 97 -3.94 2.34 4.33
C LEU A 97 -3.29 2.16 5.71
N GLY A 98 -3.83 2.85 6.73
CA GLY A 98 -3.46 2.70 8.13
C GLY A 98 -3.81 1.32 8.69
N TYR A 99 -5.02 0.83 8.43
CA TYR A 99 -5.44 -0.52 8.82
C TYR A 99 -4.60 -1.60 8.15
N VAL A 100 -4.26 -1.44 6.86
CA VAL A 100 -3.31 -2.34 6.20
C VAL A 100 -1.96 -2.37 6.91
N ARG A 101 -1.46 -1.20 7.33
CA ARG A 101 -0.20 -1.12 8.10
C ARG A 101 -0.29 -1.90 9.40
N TRP A 102 -1.39 -1.81 10.14
CA TRP A 102 -1.58 -2.57 11.38
C TRP A 102 -1.54 -4.07 11.14
N MET A 103 -2.21 -4.56 10.09
CA MET A 103 -2.19 -5.97 9.71
C MET A 103 -0.77 -6.44 9.33
N LEU A 104 -0.03 -5.64 8.55
CA LEU A 104 1.36 -5.94 8.19
C LEU A 104 2.28 -6.04 9.42
N VAL A 105 2.13 -5.13 10.39
CA VAL A 105 2.91 -5.15 11.64
C VAL A 105 2.56 -6.36 12.50
N ALA A 106 1.27 -6.68 12.65
CA ALA A 106 0.80 -7.83 13.41
C ALA A 106 1.38 -9.15 12.85
N GLU A 107 1.48 -9.24 11.53
CA GLU A 107 1.96 -10.42 10.80
C GLU A 107 3.49 -10.41 10.57
N LYS A 108 4.20 -9.40 11.11
CA LYS A 108 5.65 -9.22 11.01
C LYS A 108 6.17 -9.20 9.56
N LEU A 109 5.44 -8.51 8.68
CA LEU A 109 5.75 -8.32 7.26
C LEU A 109 6.45 -6.99 6.96
#